data_AF-A0AAW3EJN0-F1
#
_entry.id   AF-A0AAW3EJN0-F1
#
_cell.length_a   1.000
_cell.length_b   1.000
_cell.length_c   1.000
_cell.angle_alpha   90.00
_cell.angle_beta   90.00
_cell.angle_gamma   90.00
#
_symmetry.space_group_name_H-M   'P 1'
#
loop_
_entity.id
_entity.type
_entity.pdbx_description
1 polymer ?
#
loop_
_entity_poly.entity_id
_entity_poly.type
_entity_poly.pdbx_seq_one_letter_code
_entity_poly.pdbx_strand_id
1 'polypeptide(L)' 'MLRDAALSQAAHQADQLCVLLLLLEQTHEQLSEVDMATALGLARDLSATPALWLLDEQQKKNRCCEGDTPEKTEVSRD' A
#
# COMPACT_ATOMS: atom_id res chain seq x y z
N MET A 1 3.19 -14.74 9.12
CA MET A 1 4.64 -14.48 8.93
C MET A 1 4.93 -13.62 7.70
N LEU A 2 4.71 -14.07 6.46
CA LEU A 2 5.04 -13.27 5.26
C LEU A 2 4.15 -12.03 5.08
N ARG A 3 2.86 -12.14 5.42
CA ARG A 3 1.89 -11.03 5.36
C ARG A 3 2.15 -9.96 6.42
N ASP A 4 2.54 -10.38 7.63
CA ASP A 4 2.91 -9.48 8.73
C ASP A 4 4.22 -8.72 8.42
N ALA A 5 5.18 -9.39 7.78
CA ALA A 5 6.43 -8.76 7.34
C ALA A 5 6.17 -7.72 6.24
N ALA A 6 5.33 -8.05 5.25
CA ALA A 6 4.96 -7.12 4.19
C ALA A 6 4.17 -5.90 4.71
N LEU A 7 3.24 -6.12 5.65
CA LEU A 7 2.52 -5.04 6.32
C LEU A 7 3.47 -4.15 7.14
N SER A 8 4.37 -4.75 7.93
CA SER A 8 5.33 -4.00 8.74
C SER A 8 6.26 -3.16 7.87
N GLN A 9 6.70 -3.68 6.72
CA GLN A 9 7.52 -2.93 5.78
C GLN A 9 6.72 -1.78 5.13
N ALA A 10 5.49 -2.05 4.68
CA ALA A 10 4.61 -1.01 4.12
C ALA A 10 4.31 0.11 5.13
N ALA A 11 4.04 -0.25 6.39
CA ALA A 11 3.84 0.72 7.46
C ALA A 11 5.09 1.57 7.70
N HIS A 12 6.27 0.94 7.79
CA HIS A 12 7.53 1.66 7.99
C HIS A 12 7.84 2.63 6.84
N GLN A 13 7.62 2.23 5.59
CA GLN A 13 7.83 3.12 4.44
C GLN A 13 6.83 4.28 4.41
N ALA A 14 5.58 4.05 4.83
CA ALA A 14 4.59 5.12 4.99
C ALA A 14 5.00 6.13 6.08
N ASP A 15 5.55 5.65 7.21
CA ASP A 15 6.06 6.54 8.27
C ASP A 15 7.23 7.40 7.76
N GLN A 16 8.18 6.78 7.03
CA GLN A 16 9.30 7.49 6.41
C GLN A 16 8.82 8.56 5.41
N LEU A 17 7.81 8.23 4.59
CA LEU A 17 7.19 9.17 3.66
C LEU A 17 6.56 10.35 4.40
N CYS A 18 5.80 10.10 5.47
CA CYS A 18 5.20 11.15 6.30
C CYS A 18 6.26 12.12 6.85
N VAL A 19 7.36 11.58 7.39
CA VAL A 19 8.46 12.41 7.91
C VAL A 19 9.12 13.23 6.79
N LEU A 20 9.37 12.61 5.63
CA LEU A 20 9.97 13.30 4.48
C LEU A 20 9.10 14.47 4.00
N LEU A 21 7.78 14.25 3.87
CA LEU A 21 6.84 15.29 3.45
C LEU A 21 6.76 16.44 4.46
N LEU A 22 6.77 16.14 5.76
CA LEU A 22 6.80 17.15 6.82
C LEU A 22 8.09 17.99 6.80
N LEU A 23 9.23 17.35 6.52
CA LEU A 23 10.50 18.06 6.38
C LEU A 23 10.51 18.95 5.14
N LEU A 24 9.99 18.44 4.02
CA LEU A 24 9.84 19.23 2.80
C LEU A 24 8.93 20.43 2.99
N GLU A 25 7.78 20.26 3.64
CA GLU A 25 6.87 21.37 3.95
C GLU A 25 7.59 22.48 4.74
N GLN A 26 8.48 22.13 5.66
CA GLN A 26 9.25 23.10 6.46
C GLN A 26 10.42 23.74 5.72
N THR A 27 10.98 23.07 4.70
CA THR A 27 12.25 23.44 4.07
C THR A 27 12.14 23.82 2.60
N HIS A 28 10.96 23.73 2.00
CA HIS A 28 10.74 23.89 0.56
C HIS A 28 11.23 25.23 -0.02
N GLU A 29 11.16 26.32 0.75
CA GLU A 29 11.65 27.63 0.30
C GLU A 29 13.19 27.73 0.27
N GLN A 30 13.87 26.82 1.00
CA GLN A 30 15.33 26.80 1.14
C GLN A 30 15.98 25.69 0.32
N LEU A 31 15.19 24.76 -0.22
CA LEU A 31 15.70 23.68 -1.07
C LEU A 31 16.02 24.19 -2.47
N SER A 32 17.12 23.70 -3.03
CA SER A 32 17.38 23.85 -4.46
C SER A 32 16.39 23.01 -5.27
N GLU A 33 16.21 23.36 -6.55
CA GLU A 33 15.36 22.59 -7.47
C GLU A 33 15.83 21.13 -7.60
N VAL A 34 17.14 20.89 -7.55
CA VAL A 34 17.74 19.55 -7.62
C VAL A 34 17.43 18.74 -6.38
N ASP A 35 17.53 19.35 -5.19
CA ASP A 35 17.21 18.70 -3.93
C ASP A 35 15.71 18.38 -3.87
N MET A 36 14.87 19.30 -4.35
CA MET A 36 13.42 19.12 -4.41
C MET A 36 13.05 17.96 -5.34
N ALA A 37 13.63 17.90 -6.54
CA ALA A 37 13.44 16.78 -7.47
C ALA A 37 13.87 15.44 -6.86
N THR A 38 14.98 15.43 -6.11
CA THR A 38 15.48 14.24 -5.41
C THR A 38 14.50 13.80 -4.32
N ALA A 39 14.02 14.73 -3.51
CA ALA A 39 13.08 14.44 -2.44
C ALA A 39 11.72 13.96 -2.95
N LEU A 40 11.24 14.51 -4.08
CA LEU A 40 10.06 13.99 -4.77
C LEU A 40 10.28 12.57 -5.31
N GLY A 41 11.47 12.26 -5.82
CA GLY A 41 11.86 10.91 -6.21
C GLY A 41 11.79 9.93 -5.04
N LEU A 42 12.38 10.29 -3.90
CA LEU A 42 12.33 9.50 -2.67
C LEU A 42 10.89 9.31 -2.17
N ALA A 43 10.06 10.36 -2.21
CA ALA A 43 8.66 10.28 -1.82
C ALA A 43 7.89 9.28 -2.69
N ARG A 44 8.14 9.29 -4.01
CA ARG A 44 7.55 8.32 -4.93
C ARG A 44 7.96 6.90 -4.58
N ASP A 45 9.24 6.64 -4.36
CA ASP A 45 9.76 5.32 -4.04
C ASP A 45 9.20 4.77 -2.73
N LEU A 46 9.11 5.62 -1.69
CA LEU A 46 8.52 5.26 -0.40
C LEU A 46 7.02 4.98 -0.50
N SER A 47 6.29 5.69 -1.37
CA SER A 47 4.85 5.49 -1.57
C SER A 47 4.49 4.24 -2.39
N ALA A 48 5.43 3.71 -3.17
CA ALA A 48 5.14 2.62 -4.12
C ALA A 48 4.77 1.31 -3.43
N THR A 49 5.58 0.86 -2.47
CA THR A 49 5.34 -0.42 -1.78
C THR A 49 4.04 -0.42 -0.96
N PRO A 50 3.72 0.63 -0.16
CA PRO A 50 2.45 0.67 0.56
C PRO A 50 1.25 0.67 -0.37
N ALA A 51 1.30 1.40 -1.50
CA ALA A 51 0.24 1.42 -2.49
C ALA A 51 0.03 0.05 -3.13
N LEU A 52 1.11 -0.63 -3.53
CA LEU A 52 1.04 -1.98 -4.10
C LEU A 52 0.51 -3.01 -3.10
N TRP A 53 0.94 -2.93 -1.85
CA TRP A 53 0.45 -3.80 -0.78
C TRP A 53 -1.07 -3.61 -0.56
N LEU A 54 -1.53 -2.35 -0.50
CA LEU A 54 -2.96 -2.04 -0.37
C LEU A 54 -3.78 -2.59 -1.55
N LEU A 55 -3.29 -2.45 -2.78
CA LEU A 55 -3.96 -2.99 -3.96
C LEU A 55 -4.07 -4.52 -3.92
N ASP A 56 -2.99 -5.21 -3.53
CA ASP A 56 -2.98 -6.67 -3.38
C ASP A 56 -3.98 -7.13 -2.30
N GLU A 57 -4.05 -6.43 -1.17
CA GLU A 57 -5.01 -6.76 -0.10
C GLU A 57 -6.47 -6.49 -0.52
N GLN A 58 -6.74 -5.43 -1.29
CA GLN A 58 -8.09 -5.21 -1.85
C GLN A 58 -8.48 -6.32 -2.84
N GLN A 59 -7.55 -6.76 -3.70
CA GLN A 59 -7.82 -7.86 -4.63
C GLN A 59 -8.10 -9.18 -3.89
N LYS A 60 -7.33 -9.49 -2.84
CA LYS A 60 -7.57 -10.67 -1.99
C LYS A 60 -8.95 -10.60 -1.32
N LYS A 61 -9.32 -9.44 -0.79
CA LYS A 61 -10.65 -9.22 -0.18
C LYS A 61 -11.77 -9.45 -1.18
N ASN A 62 -11.67 -8.91 -2.39
CA ASN A 62 -12.69 -9.08 -3.43
C ASN A 62 -12.84 -10.55 -3.85
N ARG A 63 -11.72 -11.27 -4.02
CA ARG A 63 -11.74 -12.71 -4.35
C ARG A 63 -12.40 -13.56 -3.27
N CYS A 64 -12.23 -13.23 -1.98
CA CYS A 64 -12.93 -13.93 -0.90
C CYS A 64 -14.44 -13.70 -0.93
N CYS A 65 -14.91 -12.51 -1.33
CA CYS A 65 -16.34 -12.20 -1.40
C CYS A 65 -17.04 -12.88 -2.59
N GLU A 66 -16.32 -13.22 -3.66
CA GLU A 66 -16.87 -13.91 -4.83
C GLU A 66 -16.94 -15.44 -4.67
N GLY A 67 -16.36 -16.01 -3.59
CA GLY A 67 -16.26 -17.46 -3.36
C GLY A 67 -17.40 -18.11 -2.56
N ASP A 68 -18.32 -17.34 -1.98
CA ASP A 68 -19.38 -17.86 -1.09
C ASP A 68 -20.77 -17.91 -1.78
N THR A 69 -20.85 -18.52 -2.98
CA THR A 69 -22.11 -19.10 -3.44
C THR A 69 -22.07 -20.60 -3.15
N PRO A 70 -22.73 -21.10 -2.09
CA PRO A 70 -22.87 -22.53 -1.93
C PRO A 70 -23.77 -23.02 -3.06
N GLU A 71 -23.21 -23.76 -4.01
CA GLU A 71 -23.98 -24.61 -4.92
C GLU A 71 -24.81 -25.58 -4.06
N LYS A 72 -26.05 -25.19 -3.79
CA LYS A 72 -27.09 -26.04 -3.23
C LYS A 72 -27.41 -27.12 -4.26
N THR A 73 -26.60 -28.17 -4.30
CA THR A 73 -26.89 -29.36 -5.08
C THR A 73 -27.92 -30.19 -4.29
N GLU A 74 -29.20 -29.81 -4.39
CA GLU A 74 -30.31 -30.64 -3.95
C GLU A 74 -30.43 -31.85 -4.90
N VAL A 75 -29.76 -32.95 -4.56
CA VAL A 75 -30.07 -34.26 -5.13
C VAL A 75 -31.36 -34.75 -4.47
N SER A 76 -32.50 -34.53 -5.14
CA SER A 76 -33.72 -35.32 -4.87
C SER A 76 -33.47 -36.76 -5.30
N ARG A 77 -33.61 -37.70 -4.36
CA ARG A 77 -33.75 -39.13 -4.66
C ARG A 77 -35.23 -39.43 -4.74
N ASP A 78 -35.71 -39.75 -5.94
CA ASP A 78 -36.93 -40.52 -6.16
C ASP A 78 -36.75 -41.99 -5.72
#